data_AF-A0A3N5ZKM9-F1
#
_entry.id   AF-A0A3N5ZKM9-F1
#
_cell.length_a   1.000
_cell.length_b   1.000
_cell.length_c   1.000
_cell.angle_alpha   90.00
_cell.angle_beta   90.00
_cell.angle_gamma   90.00
#
_symmetry.space_group_name_H-M   'P 1'
#
loop_
_entity.id
_entity.type
_entity.pdbx_description
1 polymer ?
#
loop_
_entity_poly.entity_id
_entity_poly.type
_entity_poly.pdbx_seq_one_letter_code
_entity_poly.pdbx_strand_id
1 'polypeptide(L)' 'MKQIDKPIANPIVVLREEFDDWAVLFNPDTAEAVGTNPVGVAVWKRMDGKRSIEDIASEIRST' A
#
# COMPACT_ATOMS: atom_id res chain seq x y z
N MET A 1 22.39 -1.57 3.85
CA MET A 1 21.01 -2.01 3.59
C MET A 1 20.21 -0.79 3.22
N LYS A 2 19.59 -0.77 2.05
CA LYS A 2 18.84 0.41 1.59
C LYS A 2 17.45 0.34 2.22
N GLN A 3 16.98 1.47 2.75
CA GLN A 3 15.69 1.60 3.44
C GLN A 3 14.46 1.21 2.57
N ILE A 4 14.68 0.94 1.28
CA ILE A 4 13.69 0.53 0.28
C ILE A 4 13.42 -0.98 0.31
N ASP A 5 14.26 -1.77 0.99
CA ASP A 5 14.16 -3.23 0.95
C ASP A 5 12.97 -3.78 1.73
N LYS A 6 12.34 -2.97 2.61
CA LYS A 6 11.16 -3.36 3.40
C LYS A 6 10.20 -2.18 3.61
N PRO A 7 9.23 -1.97 2.70
CA PRO A 7 8.40 -0.76 2.74
C PRO A 7 7.49 -0.72 3.97
N ILE A 8 7.31 0.48 4.51
CA ILE A 8 6.33 0.80 5.56
C ILE A 8 5.36 1.82 4.96
N ALA A 9 4.06 1.53 5.01
CA ALA A 9 3.03 2.48 4.61
C ALA A 9 3.16 3.78 5.42
N ASN A 10 3.05 4.93 4.76
CA ASN A 10 3.08 6.21 5.46
C ASN A 10 1.91 6.25 6.47
N PRO A 11 2.16 6.34 7.79
CA PRO A 11 1.11 6.25 8.80
C PRO A 11 0.16 7.45 8.81
N ILE A 12 0.52 8.55 8.15
CA ILE A 12 -0.32 9.75 8.02
C ILE A 12 -1.36 9.57 6.91
N VAL A 13 -1.06 8.75 5.90
CA VAL A 13 -1.96 8.51 4.76
C VAL A 13 -3.09 7.58 5.18
N VAL A 14 -4.31 8.01 4.92
CA VAL A 14 -5.53 7.22 5.18
C VAL A 14 -5.87 6.43 3.93
N LEU A 15 -5.95 5.10 4.06
CA LEU A 15 -6.55 4.22 3.05
C LEU A 15 -8.07 4.18 3.27
N ARG A 16 -8.84 4.67 2.30
CA ARG A 16 -10.30 4.58 2.26
C ARG A 16 -10.71 3.59 1.19
N GLU A 17 -11.18 2.41 1.60
CA GLU A 17 -11.72 1.42 0.67
C GLU A 17 -13.14 1.82 0.21
N GLU A 18 -13.39 1.63 -1.08
CA GLU A 18 -14.62 1.95 -1.79
C GLU A 18 -15.22 0.67 -2.40
N PHE A 19 -16.20 0.80 -3.31
CA PHE A 19 -16.80 -0.35 -4.01
C PHE A 19 -15.75 -1.13 -4.83
N ASP A 20 -15.95 -2.46 -4.98
CA ASP A 20 -15.08 -3.39 -5.72
C ASP A 20 -13.61 -3.44 -5.28
N ASP A 21 -13.35 -3.31 -3.98
CA ASP A 21 -11.98 -3.36 -3.39
C ASP A 21 -11.03 -2.27 -3.91
N TRP A 22 -11.55 -1.23 -4.56
CA TRP A 22 -10.78 -0.02 -4.90
C TRP A 22 -10.59 0.84 -3.66
N ALA A 23 -9.63 1.78 -3.73
CA ALA A 23 -9.43 2.71 -2.62
C ALA A 23 -8.92 4.08 -3.06
N VAL A 24 -9.09 5.05 -2.17
CA VAL A 24 -8.41 6.34 -2.21
C VAL A 24 -7.39 6.39 -1.08
N LEU A 25 -6.13 6.72 -1.41
CA LEU A 25 -5.08 7.09 -0.48
C LEU A 25 -5.10 8.60 -0.31
N PHE A 26 -5.47 9.08 0.88
CA PHE A 26 -5.54 10.50 1.19
C PHE A 26 -4.44 10.91 2.17
N ASN A 27 -3.60 11.88 1.79
CA ASN A 27 -2.62 12.49 2.68
C ASN A 27 -3.16 13.80 3.27
N PRO A 28 -3.55 13.84 4.55
CA PRO A 28 -4.10 15.05 5.18
C PRO A 28 -3.12 16.22 5.26
N ASP A 29 -1.80 15.96 5.24
CA ASP A 29 -0.78 17.02 5.34
C ASP A 29 -0.63 17.79 4.02
N THR A 30 -0.79 17.11 2.87
CA THR A 30 -0.64 17.71 1.53
C THR A 30 -1.97 17.95 0.81
N ALA A 31 -3.07 17.46 1.37
CA ALA A 31 -4.38 17.37 0.73
C ALA A 31 -4.42 16.58 -0.58
N GLU A 32 -3.38 15.78 -0.87
CA GLU A 32 -3.32 14.94 -2.05
C GLU A 32 -4.16 13.67 -1.87
N ALA A 33 -4.85 13.28 -2.94
CA ALA A 33 -5.61 12.05 -3.02
C ALA A 33 -5.20 11.28 -4.28
N VAL A 34 -4.93 9.99 -4.11
CA VAL A 34 -4.60 9.09 -5.22
C VAL A 34 -5.52 7.89 -5.19
N GLY A 35 -6.22 7.63 -6.29
CA GLY A 35 -6.99 6.41 -6.48
C GLY A 35 -6.06 5.21 -6.74
N THR A 36 -6.39 4.06 -6.16
CA THR A 36 -5.65 2.81 -6.37
C THR A 36 -6.60 1.64 -6.58
N ASN A 37 -6.13 0.67 -7.35
CA ASN A 37 -6.88 -0.53 -7.69
C ASN A 37 -6.73 -1.61 -6.59
N PRO A 38 -7.47 -2.74 -6.68
CA PRO A 38 -7.41 -3.80 -5.67
C PRO A 38 -6.00 -4.37 -5.45
N VAL A 39 -5.18 -4.44 -6.50
CA VAL A 39 -3.77 -4.87 -6.38
C VAL A 39 -2.97 -3.88 -5.54
N GLY A 40 -3.15 -2.59 -5.76
CA GLY A 40 -2.51 -1.53 -4.97
C GLY A 40 -2.97 -1.53 -3.52
N VAL A 41 -4.25 -1.82 -3.24
CA VAL A 41 -4.76 -2.04 -1.88
C VAL A 41 -4.07 -3.23 -1.22
N ALA A 42 -3.94 -4.35 -1.95
CA ALA A 42 -3.28 -5.55 -1.45
C ALA A 42 -1.79 -5.33 -1.15
N VAL A 43 -1.08 -4.53 -1.97
CA VAL A 43 0.29 -4.08 -1.70
C VAL A 43 0.32 -3.22 -0.44
N TRP A 44 -0.53 -2.18 -0.36
CA TRP A 44 -0.55 -1.23 0.75
C TRP A 44 -0.69 -1.92 2.11
N LYS A 45 -1.64 -2.86 2.22
CA LYS A 45 -1.90 -3.63 3.45
C LYS A 45 -0.72 -4.53 3.88
N ARG A 46 0.25 -4.81 3.00
CA ARG A 46 1.44 -5.63 3.28
C ARG A 46 2.71 -4.83 3.55
N MET A 47 2.68 -3.51 3.35
CA MET A 47 3.81 -2.60 3.66
C MET A 47 3.93 -2.36 5.17
N ASP A 48 4.32 -3.40 5.91
CA ASP A 48 4.45 -3.39 7.38
C ASP A 48 5.91 -3.32 7.87
N GLY A 49 6.86 -3.09 6.96
CA GLY A 49 8.30 -3.05 7.26
C GLY A 49 8.95 -4.41 7.53
N LYS A 50 8.21 -5.52 7.39
CA LYS A 50 8.75 -6.88 7.64
C LYS A 50 9.12 -7.60 6.35
N ARG A 51 8.30 -7.42 5.31
CA ARG A 51 8.41 -8.06 4.00
C ARG A 51 9.22 -7.22 3.03
N SER A 52 9.97 -7.87 2.13
CA SER A 52 10.56 -7.19 0.99
C SER A 52 9.57 -6.94 -0.13
N ILE A 53 9.97 -6.17 -1.14
CA ILE A 53 9.17 -5.96 -2.35
C ILE A 53 8.93 -7.30 -3.06
N GLU A 54 9.94 -8.16 -3.11
CA GLU A 54 9.87 -9.49 -3.73
C GLU A 54 8.92 -10.41 -2.97
N ASP A 55 8.94 -10.37 -1.63
CA ASP A 55 7.99 -11.10 -0.79
C ASP A 55 6.56 -10.66 -1.07
N ILE A 56 6.29 -9.34 -1.06
CA ILE A 56 4.97 -8.77 -1.31
C ILE A 56 4.47 -9.15 -2.72
N ALA A 57 5.32 -9.02 -3.74
CA ALA A 57 4.97 -9.38 -5.10
C ALA A 57 4.66 -10.87 -5.25
N SER A 58 5.42 -11.73 -4.58
CA SER A 58 5.21 -13.19 -4.59
C SER A 58 3.90 -13.58 -3.90
N GLU A 59 3.58 -12.98 -2.75
CA GLU A 59 2.31 -13.21 -2.04
C GLU A 59 1.10 -12.82 -2.90
N ILE A 60 1.15 -11.65 -3.56
CA ILE A 60 0.06 -11.16 -4.40
C ILE A 60 -0.14 -12.06 -5.62
N ARG A 61 0.94 -12.53 -6.27
CA ARG A 61 0.84 -13.44 -7.41
C ARG A 61 0.20 -14.79 -7.06
N SER A 62 0.27 -15.19 -5.78
CA SER A 62 -0.32 -16.44 -5.28
C SER A 62 -1.76 -16.32 -4.76
N THR A 63 -2.35 -15.11 -4.82
CA THR A 63 -3.74 -14.83 -4.43
C THR A 63 -4.66 -15.05 -5.63
#